data_AF-A0A7Y4V9T9-F1
#
_entry.id   AF-A0A7Y4V9T9-F1
#
_cell.length_a   1.000
_cell.length_b   1.000
_cell.length_c   1.000
_cell.angle_alpha   90.00
_cell.angle_beta   90.00
_cell.angle_gamma   90.00
#
_symmetry.space_group_name_H-M   'P 1'
#
loop_
_entity.id
_entity.type
_entity.pdbx_description
1 polymer ?
#
loop_
_entity_poly.entity_id
_entity_poly.type
_entity_poly.pdbx_seq_one_letter_code
_entity_poly.pdbx_strand_id
1 'polypeptide(L)'
;MKRYIFFICFIISFAAAAQQYAFELWHEGKVVLETSDTIKGLLKYDIQNDFIQVKKQNKLESFTARKVLTFEIFDASVKRYRQFYSLPYSQNNTYKTPVFFELLCEGKLTVLAREKLEYRTVSSPFYYYGTYSTLVLVNQFYLLKPNGVIEDFVGRKSDWLAAMENKEPEIKEYAKVNRLDFDDKYELIRIVDYYNSLFVKR
;
A
#
# COMPACT_ATOMS: atom_id res chain seq x y z
N MET A 1 50.25 16.20 45.26
CA MET A 1 48.86 16.56 44.90
C MET A 1 48.50 15.82 43.61
N LYS A 2 47.66 14.78 43.67
CA LYS A 2 47.21 14.03 42.49
C LYS A 2 45.81 14.51 42.10
N ARG A 3 45.68 15.08 40.89
CA ARG A 3 44.40 15.47 40.28
C ARG A 3 43.93 14.31 39.42
N TYR A 4 42.82 13.70 39.79
CA TYR A 4 42.12 12.72 38.96
C TYR A 4 41.15 13.48 38.05
N ILE A 5 41.36 13.37 36.73
CA ILE A 5 40.44 13.91 35.72
C ILE A 5 39.41 12.82 35.43
N PHE A 6 38.17 13.07 35.84
CA PHE A 6 37.03 12.22 35.50
C PHE A 6 36.58 12.56 34.08
N PHE A 7 36.72 11.61 33.15
CA PHE A 7 36.23 11.74 31.78
C PHE A 7 34.77 11.27 31.74
N ILE A 8 33.83 12.20 31.64
CA ILE A 8 32.41 11.90 31.46
C ILE A 8 32.18 11.60 29.98
N CYS A 9 31.96 10.33 29.65
CA CYS A 9 31.49 9.91 28.32
C CYS A 9 30.00 10.23 28.20
N PHE A 10 29.66 11.26 27.42
CA PHE A 10 28.28 11.56 27.05
C PHE A 10 27.84 10.56 25.97
N ILE A 11 27.05 9.55 26.35
CA ILE A 11 26.45 8.61 25.39
C ILE A 11 25.35 9.37 24.65
N ILE A 12 25.66 9.85 23.44
CA ILE A 12 24.66 10.37 22.52
C ILE A 12 23.92 9.15 21.96
N SER A 13 22.76 8.84 22.53
CA SER A 13 21.84 7.85 21.97
C SER A 13 21.28 8.41 20.66
N PHE A 14 21.90 8.03 19.54
CA PHE A 14 21.24 8.15 18.24
C PHE A 14 20.03 7.23 18.26
N ALA A 15 18.83 7.81 18.32
CA ALA A 15 17.61 7.06 18.05
C ALA A 15 17.68 6.57 16.61
N ALA A 16 17.90 5.26 16.43
CA ALA A 16 17.75 4.63 15.13
C ALA A 16 16.30 4.86 14.69
N ALA A 17 16.11 5.63 13.62
CA ALA A 17 14.79 5.80 13.02
C ALA A 17 14.37 4.44 12.43
N ALA A 18 13.53 3.71 13.17
CA ALA A 18 12.87 2.53 12.62
C ALA A 18 11.95 2.98 11.48
N GLN A 19 11.93 2.21 10.39
CA GLN A 19 10.98 2.44 9.30
C GLN A 19 9.57 2.32 9.86
N GLN A 20 8.81 3.42 9.85
CA GLN A 20 7.42 3.43 10.29
C GLN A 20 6.51 3.24 9.08
N TYR A 21 5.57 2.31 9.17
CA TYR A 21 4.63 2.02 8.09
C TYR A 21 3.29 2.72 8.29
N ALA A 22 2.59 3.03 7.20
CA ALA A 22 1.29 3.70 7.24
C ALA A 22 0.27 2.92 8.09
N PHE A 23 0.18 1.60 7.94
CA PHE A 23 -0.74 0.77 8.73
C PHE A 23 -0.49 0.82 10.26
N GLU A 24 0.68 1.29 10.71
CA GLU A 24 1.01 1.44 12.13
C GLU A 24 0.48 2.74 12.74
N LEU A 25 0.11 3.71 11.89
CA LEU A 25 -0.27 5.07 12.24
C LEU A 25 -1.79 5.24 12.35
N TRP A 26 -2.18 6.31 13.05
CA TRP A 26 -3.55 6.83 13.03
C TRP A 26 -3.67 7.89 11.95
N HIS A 27 -4.66 7.75 11.08
CA HIS A 27 -4.92 8.63 9.95
C HIS A 27 -6.25 9.34 10.10
N GLU A 28 -6.34 10.60 9.69
CA GLU A 28 -7.65 11.23 9.49
C GLU A 28 -8.36 10.56 8.32
N GLY A 29 -9.66 10.27 8.49
CA GLY A 29 -10.40 9.58 7.45
C GLY A 29 -11.87 9.37 7.76
N LYS A 30 -12.50 8.55 6.91
CA LYS A 30 -13.89 8.12 7.04
C LYS A 30 -14.03 6.65 6.68
N VAL A 31 -14.90 5.95 7.38
CA VAL A 31 -15.34 4.59 7.03
C VAL A 31 -16.83 4.63 6.71
N VAL A 32 -17.22 3.93 5.65
CA VAL A 32 -18.60 3.68 5.27
C VAL A 32 -18.90 2.22 5.59
N LEU A 33 -19.86 1.98 6.47
CA LEU A 33 -20.29 0.64 6.86
C LEU A 33 -21.23 0.04 5.81
N GLU A 34 -21.39 -1.28 5.86
CA GLU A 34 -22.36 -2.00 5.01
C GLU A 34 -23.81 -1.56 5.29
N THR A 35 -24.09 -1.05 6.49
CA THR A 35 -25.37 -0.41 6.86
C THR A 35 -25.56 0.99 6.24
N SER A 36 -24.62 1.46 5.42
CA SER A 36 -24.55 2.83 4.85
C SER A 36 -24.25 3.94 5.86
N ASP A 37 -23.97 3.61 7.12
CA ASP A 37 -23.51 4.58 8.11
C ASP A 37 -22.09 5.05 7.81
N THR A 38 -21.83 6.36 7.92
CA THR A 38 -20.49 6.93 7.74
C THR A 38 -19.93 7.41 9.07
N ILE A 39 -18.77 6.89 9.46
CA ILE A 39 -18.05 7.30 10.66
C ILE A 39 -16.78 8.03 10.26
N LYS A 40 -16.70 9.32 10.62
CA LYS A 40 -15.49 10.15 10.48
C LYS A 40 -14.68 10.12 11.78
N GLY A 41 -13.37 10.00 11.67
CA GLY A 41 -12.49 9.96 12.84
C GLY A 41 -11.05 9.61 12.48
N LEU A 42 -10.29 9.21 13.49
CA LEU A 42 -8.96 8.66 13.28
C LEU A 42 -9.08 7.16 12.98
N LEU A 43 -8.47 6.73 11.90
CA LEU A 43 -8.50 5.37 11.39
C LEU A 43 -7.13 4.74 11.53
N LYS A 44 -7.10 3.49 11.97
CA LYS A 44 -5.93 2.61 11.89
C LYS A 44 -6.36 1.31 11.27
N TYR A 45 -5.63 0.84 10.26
CA TYR A 45 -6.05 -0.30 9.44
C TYR A 45 -5.03 -1.43 9.53
N ASP A 46 -5.51 -2.66 9.33
CA ASP A 46 -4.67 -3.84 9.16
C ASP A 46 -5.17 -4.60 7.93
N ILE A 47 -4.47 -4.41 6.80
CA ILE A 47 -4.83 -5.06 5.52
C ILE A 47 -4.57 -6.57 5.56
N GLN A 48 -3.62 -7.04 6.38
CA GLN A 48 -3.29 -8.47 6.43
C GLN A 48 -4.36 -9.26 7.20
N ASN A 49 -4.94 -8.64 8.24
CA ASN A 49 -5.99 -9.24 9.07
C ASN A 49 -7.41 -8.75 8.72
N ASP A 50 -7.56 -7.93 7.68
CA ASP A 50 -8.84 -7.45 7.15
C ASP A 50 -9.74 -6.76 8.21
N PHE A 51 -9.16 -5.91 9.06
CA PHE A 51 -9.91 -5.08 10.01
C PHE A 51 -9.42 -3.62 10.06
N ILE A 52 -10.31 -2.74 10.54
CA ILE A 52 -10.07 -1.32 10.74
C ILE A 52 -10.55 -0.89 12.12
N GLN A 53 -9.79 -0.02 12.77
CA GLN A 53 -10.12 0.61 14.04
C GLN A 53 -10.47 2.08 13.79
N VAL A 54 -11.53 2.55 14.43
CA VAL A 54 -12.04 3.91 14.32
C VAL A 54 -12.07 4.53 15.71
N LYS A 55 -11.38 5.67 15.87
CA LYS A 55 -11.39 6.47 17.08
C LYS A 55 -12.16 7.77 16.83
N LYS A 56 -13.27 7.95 17.57
CA LYS A 56 -14.14 9.13 17.51
C LYS A 56 -14.62 9.50 18.91
N GLN A 57 -14.39 10.75 19.34
CA GLN A 57 -14.94 11.31 20.59
C GLN A 57 -14.82 10.36 21.80
N ASN A 58 -13.61 9.83 22.07
CA ASN A 58 -13.28 8.85 23.11
C ASN A 58 -13.84 7.42 22.95
N LYS A 59 -14.58 7.11 21.88
CA LYS A 59 -14.96 5.74 21.53
C LYS A 59 -13.92 5.13 20.57
N LEU A 60 -13.56 3.88 20.82
CA LEU A 60 -12.75 3.05 19.93
C LEU A 60 -13.61 1.86 19.48
N GLU A 61 -13.81 1.75 18.17
CA GLU A 61 -14.58 0.66 17.55
C GLU A 61 -13.72 -0.06 16.52
N SER A 62 -13.92 -1.37 16.37
CA SER A 62 -13.22 -2.19 15.38
C SER A 62 -14.23 -2.86 14.46
N PHE A 63 -13.97 -2.84 13.16
CA PHE A 63 -14.79 -3.44 12.13
C PHE A 63 -13.95 -4.35 11.25
N THR A 64 -14.47 -5.52 10.89
CA THR A 64 -13.87 -6.37 9.86
C THR A 64 -14.35 -5.92 8.47
N ALA A 65 -13.67 -6.37 7.42
CA ALA A 65 -14.06 -6.11 6.03
C ALA A 65 -15.52 -6.52 5.71
N ARG A 66 -16.14 -7.44 6.47
CA ARG A 66 -17.56 -7.81 6.31
C ARG A 66 -18.54 -6.70 6.67
N LYS A 67 -18.18 -5.82 7.60
CA LYS A 67 -19.04 -4.72 8.09
C LYS A 67 -18.73 -3.39 7.43
N VAL A 68 -17.68 -3.33 6.62
CA VAL A 68 -17.18 -2.12 5.97
C VAL A 68 -17.44 -2.24 4.48
N LEU A 69 -17.99 -1.20 3.87
CA LEU A 69 -18.10 -1.09 2.41
C LEU A 69 -16.81 -0.50 1.82
N THR A 70 -16.38 0.63 2.38
CA THR A 70 -15.18 1.36 1.94
C THR A 70 -14.65 2.24 3.05
N PHE A 71 -13.36 2.57 3.00
CA PHE A 71 -12.79 3.61 3.85
C PHE A 71 -11.76 4.43 3.09
N GLU A 72 -11.55 5.65 3.55
CA GLU A 72 -10.61 6.61 2.99
C GLU A 72 -9.74 7.14 4.13
N ILE A 73 -8.43 7.20 3.92
CA ILE A 73 -7.48 7.82 4.84
C ILE A 73 -6.68 8.90 4.14
N PHE A 74 -6.26 9.90 4.90
CA PHE A 74 -5.15 10.77 4.53
C PHE A 74 -3.84 10.23 5.12
N ASP A 75 -2.98 9.72 4.25
CA ASP A 75 -1.66 9.24 4.62
C ASP A 75 -0.68 10.42 4.68
N ALA A 76 -0.40 10.90 5.89
CA ALA A 76 0.48 12.03 6.13
C ALA A 76 1.95 11.76 5.73
N SER A 77 2.37 10.49 5.68
CA SER A 77 3.75 10.13 5.33
C SER A 77 4.06 10.45 3.86
N VAL A 78 3.08 10.24 2.99
CA VAL A 78 3.17 10.49 1.54
C VAL A 78 2.29 11.65 1.07
N LYS A 79 1.55 12.28 1.99
CA LYS A 79 0.61 13.39 1.76
C LYS A 79 -0.44 13.09 0.68
N ARG A 80 -1.05 11.90 0.75
CA ARG A 80 -2.03 11.43 -0.24
C ARG A 80 -3.27 10.84 0.41
N TYR A 81 -4.41 11.00 -0.25
CA TYR A 81 -5.60 10.23 0.07
C TYR A 81 -5.47 8.83 -0.52
N ARG A 82 -5.87 7.83 0.26
CA ARG A 82 -5.88 6.42 -0.13
C ARG A 82 -7.27 5.87 0.11
N GLN A 83 -7.84 5.24 -0.91
CA GLN A 83 -9.18 4.68 -0.88
C GLN A 83 -9.09 3.16 -0.82
N PHE A 84 -9.90 2.55 0.04
CA PHE A 84 -9.93 1.11 0.23
C PHE A 84 -11.36 0.58 0.12
N TYR A 85 -11.52 -0.60 -0.46
CA TYR A 85 -12.80 -1.27 -0.65
C TYR A 85 -12.78 -2.66 -0.05
N SER A 86 -13.91 -3.07 0.53
CA SER A 86 -14.14 -4.45 0.90
C SER A 86 -14.71 -5.22 -0.29
N LEU A 87 -13.91 -6.11 -0.88
CA LEU A 87 -14.32 -6.87 -2.06
C LEU A 87 -14.26 -8.38 -1.79
N PRO A 88 -15.17 -9.18 -2.35
CA PRO A 88 -15.16 -10.63 -2.18
C PRO A 88 -14.00 -11.26 -2.96
N TYR A 89 -13.05 -11.85 -2.25
CA TYR A 89 -11.87 -12.49 -2.84
C TYR A 89 -11.50 -13.79 -2.11
N SER A 90 -10.86 -14.71 -2.83
CA SER A 90 -10.36 -15.99 -2.31
C SER A 90 -9.10 -16.38 -3.07
N GLN A 91 -8.00 -16.62 -2.34
CA GLN A 91 -6.73 -17.00 -2.97
C GLN A 91 -6.79 -18.42 -3.59
N ASN A 92 -7.58 -19.33 -3.01
CA ASN A 92 -7.67 -20.74 -3.43
C ASN A 92 -9.04 -21.11 -4.03
N ASN A 93 -9.81 -20.11 -4.48
CA ASN A 93 -11.09 -20.27 -5.18
C ASN A 93 -12.16 -21.12 -4.45
N THR A 94 -12.05 -21.31 -3.14
CA THR A 94 -12.99 -22.12 -2.35
C THR A 94 -14.22 -21.30 -1.94
N TYR A 95 -13.99 -20.24 -1.17
CA TYR A 95 -15.03 -19.36 -0.66
C TYR A 95 -14.51 -17.94 -0.64
N LYS A 96 -15.24 -17.02 -1.28
CA LYS A 96 -14.89 -15.60 -1.32
C LYS A 96 -15.40 -14.92 -0.06
N THR A 97 -14.49 -14.30 0.67
CA THR A 97 -14.83 -13.44 1.80
C THR A 97 -14.51 -11.99 1.48
N PRO A 98 -15.26 -11.02 2.01
CA PRO A 98 -14.86 -9.62 1.94
C PRO A 98 -13.49 -9.44 2.58
N VAL A 99 -12.60 -8.80 1.84
CA VAL A 99 -11.25 -8.42 2.26
C VAL A 99 -10.93 -7.03 1.74
N PHE A 100 -9.99 -6.33 2.36
CA PHE A 100 -9.64 -4.97 1.96
C PHE A 100 -8.66 -4.94 0.79
N PHE A 101 -8.96 -4.07 -0.18
CA PHE A 101 -8.07 -3.70 -1.26
C PHE A 101 -7.92 -2.18 -1.30
N GLU A 102 -6.69 -1.69 -1.49
CA GLU A 102 -6.44 -0.30 -1.89
C GLU A 102 -6.79 -0.16 -3.38
N LEU A 103 -7.59 0.84 -3.74
CA LEU A 103 -7.82 1.22 -5.14
C LEU A 103 -6.69 2.14 -5.59
N LEU A 104 -5.88 1.70 -6.55
CA LEU A 104 -4.77 2.48 -7.08
C LEU A 104 -5.20 3.33 -8.28
N CYS A 105 -5.88 2.71 -9.24
CA CYS A 105 -6.39 3.35 -10.46
C CYS A 105 -7.70 2.70 -10.89
N GLU A 106 -8.58 3.47 -11.51
CA GLU A 106 -9.85 3.01 -12.08
C GLU A 106 -9.95 3.44 -13.55
N GLY A 107 -10.43 2.54 -14.42
CA GLY A 107 -10.65 2.84 -15.84
C GLY A 107 -10.67 1.60 -16.71
N LYS A 108 -10.05 1.69 -17.91
CA LYS A 108 -9.90 0.53 -18.80
C LYS A 108 -9.11 -0.60 -18.13
N LEU A 109 -8.11 -0.24 -17.32
CA LEU A 109 -7.38 -1.10 -16.42
C LEU A 109 -7.61 -0.61 -14.98
N THR A 110 -8.37 -1.37 -14.20
CA THR A 110 -8.59 -1.09 -12.78
C THR A 110 -7.59 -1.91 -11.94
N VAL A 111 -6.77 -1.19 -11.18
CA VAL A 111 -5.67 -1.77 -10.41
C VAL A 111 -5.97 -1.65 -8.92
N LEU A 112 -5.91 -2.78 -8.24
CA LEU A 112 -6.04 -2.91 -6.81
C LEU A 112 -4.69 -3.34 -6.20
N ALA A 113 -4.47 -3.02 -4.93
CA ALA A 113 -3.30 -3.47 -4.20
C ALA A 113 -3.61 -3.92 -2.77
N ARG A 114 -2.77 -4.80 -2.26
CA ARG A 114 -2.71 -5.15 -0.83
C ARG A 114 -1.29 -5.06 -0.32
N GLU A 115 -1.14 -4.45 0.85
CA GLU A 115 0.13 -4.38 1.56
C GLU A 115 0.41 -5.71 2.28
N LYS A 116 1.63 -6.21 2.17
CA LYS A 116 2.09 -7.42 2.85
C LYS A 116 3.52 -7.23 3.36
N LEU A 117 3.80 -7.74 4.55
CA LEU A 117 5.15 -7.79 5.08
C LEU A 117 5.83 -9.07 4.62
N GLU A 118 7.01 -8.95 3.99
CA GLU A 118 7.78 -10.07 3.49
C GLU A 118 9.23 -9.99 3.98
N TYR A 119 9.80 -11.14 4.34
CA TYR A 119 11.21 -11.25 4.65
C TYR A 119 12.03 -11.32 3.36
N ARG A 120 12.95 -10.38 3.17
CA ARG A 120 13.92 -10.39 2.09
C ARG A 120 15.33 -10.58 2.62
N THR A 121 16.07 -11.48 1.98
CA THR A 121 17.48 -11.70 2.29
C THR A 121 18.31 -10.64 1.57
N VAL A 122 19.05 -9.85 2.32
CA VAL A 122 19.97 -8.84 1.80
C VAL A 122 21.39 -9.29 2.06
N SER A 123 22.23 -9.24 1.03
CA SER A 123 23.66 -9.45 1.21
C SER A 123 24.31 -8.13 1.60
N SER A 124 25.08 -8.13 2.68
CA SER A 124 25.83 -6.97 3.11
C SER A 124 27.31 -7.31 3.21
N PRO A 125 28.19 -6.56 2.50
CA PRO A 125 29.64 -6.72 2.61
C PRO A 125 30.19 -6.44 4.02
N PHE A 126 29.40 -5.82 4.91
CA PHE A 126 29.83 -5.36 6.23
C PHE A 126 29.57 -6.35 7.37
N TYR A 127 28.83 -7.44 7.12
CA TYR A 127 28.55 -8.48 8.14
C TYR A 127 29.39 -9.74 7.89
N TYR A 128 30.02 -10.26 8.96
CA TYR A 128 30.93 -11.42 8.91
C TYR A 128 30.28 -12.70 8.38
N TYR A 129 28.95 -12.81 8.52
CA TYR A 129 28.10 -13.78 7.83
C TYR A 129 27.23 -12.99 6.85
N GLY A 130 27.68 -12.89 5.60
CA GLY A 130 27.30 -11.88 4.59
C GLY A 130 25.87 -11.87 4.05
N THR A 131 24.89 -12.33 4.82
CA THR A 131 23.46 -12.23 4.51
C THR A 131 22.63 -12.08 5.79
N TYR A 132 21.68 -11.16 5.79
CA TYR A 132 20.67 -11.04 6.85
C TYR A 132 19.27 -10.91 6.24
N SER A 133 18.26 -11.34 7.00
CA SER A 133 16.86 -11.21 6.62
C SER A 133 16.31 -9.90 7.17
N THR A 134 15.63 -9.12 6.33
CA THR A 134 14.95 -7.89 6.72
C THR A 134 13.49 -7.95 6.32
N LEU A 135 12.62 -7.39 7.15
CA LEU A 135 11.20 -7.31 6.87
C LEU A 135 10.92 -6.06 6.03
N VAL A 136 10.34 -6.23 4.85
CA VAL A 136 9.98 -5.13 3.97
C VAL A 136 8.48 -5.15 3.67
N LEU A 137 7.93 -3.96 3.47
CA LEU A 137 6.56 -3.79 2.99
C LEU A 137 6.55 -3.94 1.46
N VAL A 138 5.75 -4.88 0.97
CA VAL A 138 5.56 -5.17 -0.46
C VAL A 138 4.11 -4.93 -0.83
N ASN A 139 3.87 -4.40 -2.04
CA ASN A 139 2.53 -4.29 -2.59
C ASN A 139 2.26 -5.50 -3.49
N GLN A 140 1.22 -6.26 -3.17
CA GLN A 140 0.68 -7.29 -4.06
C GLN A 140 -0.37 -6.64 -4.95
N PHE A 141 -0.23 -6.78 -6.26
CA PHE A 141 -1.15 -6.17 -7.23
C PHE A 141 -2.22 -7.14 -7.69
N TYR A 142 -3.38 -6.59 -8.01
CA TYR A 142 -4.52 -7.32 -8.54
C TYR A 142 -5.21 -6.50 -9.62
N LEU A 143 -5.75 -7.17 -10.63
CA LEU A 143 -6.54 -6.54 -11.68
C LEU A 143 -8.02 -6.85 -11.46
N LEU A 144 -8.84 -5.80 -11.38
CA LEU A 144 -10.30 -5.94 -11.37
C LEU A 144 -10.82 -5.87 -12.80
N LYS A 145 -11.37 -6.98 -13.28
CA LYS A 145 -11.99 -7.08 -14.60
C LYS A 145 -13.40 -6.47 -14.60
N PRO A 146 -13.93 -6.04 -15.76
CA PRO A 146 -15.29 -5.51 -15.87
C PRO A 146 -16.40 -6.46 -15.42
N ASN A 147 -16.15 -7.78 -15.45
CA ASN A 147 -17.08 -8.80 -14.97
C ASN A 147 -17.03 -9.01 -13.44
N GLY A 148 -16.26 -8.21 -12.70
CA GLY A 148 -16.09 -8.30 -11.25
C GLY A 148 -15.10 -9.37 -10.78
N VAL A 149 -14.38 -10.04 -11.70
CA VAL A 149 -13.32 -10.99 -11.34
C VAL A 149 -12.07 -10.22 -10.95
N ILE A 150 -11.49 -10.59 -9.80
CA ILE A 150 -10.21 -10.07 -9.30
C ILE A 150 -9.15 -11.14 -9.59
N GLU A 151 -8.12 -10.77 -10.34
CA GLU A 151 -7.01 -11.65 -10.71
C GLU A 151 -5.71 -11.17 -10.07
N ASP A 152 -4.92 -12.10 -9.54
CA ASP A 152 -3.58 -11.82 -9.03
C ASP A 152 -2.67 -11.32 -10.15
N PHE A 153 -1.86 -10.32 -9.84
CA PHE A 153 -0.98 -9.70 -10.81
C PHE A 153 0.45 -9.62 -10.28
N VAL A 154 1.39 -10.27 -10.98
CA VAL A 154 2.80 -10.37 -10.55
C VAL A 154 3.48 -8.99 -10.54
N GLY A 155 3.08 -8.09 -11.44
CA GLY A 155 3.52 -6.71 -11.40
C GLY A 155 4.90 -6.46 -12.00
N ARG A 156 5.47 -7.37 -12.81
CA ARG A 156 6.70 -7.06 -13.55
C ARG A 156 6.40 -6.05 -14.65
N LYS A 157 7.39 -5.24 -15.02
CA LYS A 157 7.28 -4.30 -16.15
C LYS A 157 6.74 -4.95 -17.43
N SER A 158 7.19 -6.15 -17.79
CA SER A 158 6.67 -6.89 -18.94
C SER A 158 5.18 -7.21 -18.82
N ASP A 159 4.75 -7.58 -17.61
CA ASP A 159 3.37 -7.95 -17.32
C ASP A 159 2.47 -6.72 -17.45
N TRP A 160 2.90 -5.56 -16.91
CA TRP A 160 2.18 -4.29 -17.06
C TRP A 160 2.01 -3.88 -18.51
N LEU A 161 3.09 -3.95 -19.30
CA LEU A 161 3.04 -3.61 -20.72
C LEU A 161 2.12 -4.55 -21.50
N ALA A 162 2.15 -5.85 -21.21
CA ALA A 162 1.24 -6.82 -21.79
C ALA A 162 -0.24 -6.55 -21.41
N ALA A 163 -0.50 -6.14 -20.17
CA ALA A 163 -1.84 -5.77 -19.70
C ALA A 163 -2.38 -4.48 -20.35
N MET A 164 -1.49 -3.63 -20.88
CA MET A 164 -1.84 -2.40 -21.60
C MET A 164 -1.99 -2.61 -23.12
N GLU A 165 -2.08 -3.87 -23.56
CA GLU A 165 -2.44 -4.28 -24.91
C GLU A 165 -1.62 -3.52 -26.00
N ASN A 166 -2.29 -2.87 -26.94
CA ASN A 166 -1.67 -2.20 -28.08
C ASN A 166 -1.13 -0.79 -27.79
N LYS A 167 -1.12 -0.35 -26.52
CA LYS A 167 -0.64 0.97 -26.10
C LYS A 167 0.77 0.97 -25.54
N GLU A 168 1.44 -0.17 -25.55
CA GLU A 168 2.81 -0.33 -25.06
C GLU A 168 3.79 0.77 -25.56
N PRO A 169 3.82 1.17 -26.85
CA PRO A 169 4.71 2.23 -27.31
C PRO A 169 4.44 3.59 -26.65
N GLU A 170 3.17 4.00 -26.57
CA GLU A 170 2.77 5.27 -25.94
C GLU A 170 3.08 5.27 -24.44
N ILE A 171 2.89 4.14 -23.76
CA ILE A 171 3.18 4.00 -22.34
C ILE A 171 4.69 4.05 -22.06
N LYS A 172 5.49 3.33 -22.85
CA LYS A 172 6.96 3.36 -22.72
C LYS A 172 7.51 4.76 -22.91
N GLU A 173 7.02 5.49 -23.91
CA GLU A 173 7.47 6.86 -24.16
C GLU A 173 7.04 7.79 -23.02
N TYR A 174 5.79 7.71 -22.56
CA TYR A 174 5.32 8.51 -21.43
C TYR A 174 6.14 8.26 -20.16
N ALA A 175 6.37 6.99 -19.80
CA ALA A 175 7.18 6.62 -18.64
C ALA A 175 8.63 7.13 -18.78
N LYS A 176 9.22 7.02 -19.98
CA LYS A 176 10.58 7.50 -20.23
C LYS A 176 10.70 9.01 -20.11
N VAL A 177 9.81 9.77 -20.76
CA VAL A 177 9.82 11.24 -20.75
C VAL A 177 9.63 11.78 -19.33
N ASN A 178 8.75 11.14 -18.55
CA ASN A 178 8.45 11.53 -17.18
C ASN A 178 9.36 10.88 -16.13
N ARG A 179 10.32 10.04 -16.55
CA ARG A 179 11.26 9.29 -15.69
C ARG A 179 10.54 8.45 -14.62
N LEU A 180 9.50 7.74 -15.04
CA LEU A 180 8.67 6.90 -14.18
C LEU A 180 9.19 5.47 -14.13
N ASP A 181 9.19 4.91 -12.94
CA ASP A 181 9.47 3.51 -12.63
C ASP A 181 8.17 2.71 -12.50
N PHE A 182 8.17 1.49 -13.04
CA PHE A 182 7.07 0.54 -12.89
C PHE A 182 7.08 -0.15 -11.52
N ASP A 183 8.22 -0.13 -10.83
CA ASP A 183 8.39 -0.76 -9.52
C ASP A 183 8.00 0.19 -8.35
N ASP A 184 7.97 1.50 -8.58
CA ASP A 184 7.45 2.47 -7.60
C ASP A 184 5.92 2.57 -7.68
N LYS A 185 5.23 2.37 -6.55
CA LYS A 185 3.76 2.36 -6.49
C LYS A 185 3.13 3.65 -7.03
N TYR A 186 3.66 4.81 -6.68
CA TYR A 186 3.04 6.09 -7.01
C TYR A 186 3.35 6.52 -8.44
N GLU A 187 4.52 6.18 -8.96
CA GLU A 187 4.86 6.36 -10.36
C GLU A 187 4.08 5.39 -11.26
N LEU A 188 3.91 4.14 -10.83
CA LEU A 188 3.04 3.16 -11.49
C LEU A 188 1.59 3.67 -11.61
N ILE A 189 1.02 4.26 -10.55
CA ILE A 189 -0.31 4.89 -10.60
C ILE A 189 -0.36 5.92 -11.74
N ARG A 190 0.64 6.78 -11.87
CA ARG A 190 0.69 7.78 -12.96
C ARG A 190 0.78 7.15 -14.34
N ILE A 191 1.47 6.03 -14.48
CA ILE A 191 1.57 5.27 -15.74
C ILE A 191 0.20 4.69 -16.10
N VAL A 192 -0.46 4.02 -15.15
CA VAL A 192 -1.77 3.38 -15.36
C VAL A 192 -2.87 4.41 -15.60
N ASP A 193 -2.87 5.53 -14.88
CA ASP A 193 -3.80 6.64 -15.10
C ASP A 193 -3.64 7.24 -16.51
N TYR A 194 -2.40 7.39 -16.98
CA TYR A 194 -2.15 7.83 -18.35
C TYR A 194 -2.70 6.83 -19.36
N TYR A 195 -2.46 5.52 -19.18
CA TYR A 195 -3.07 4.48 -20.00
C TYR A 195 -4.60 4.59 -20.02
N ASN A 196 -5.24 4.69 -18.86
CA ASN A 196 -6.69 4.80 -18.74
C ASN A 196 -7.24 6.04 -19.45
N SER A 197 -6.51 7.16 -19.41
CA SER A 197 -6.89 8.40 -20.09
C SER A 197 -6.98 8.28 -21.62
N LEU A 198 -6.30 7.31 -22.23
CA LEU A 198 -6.34 7.06 -23.68
C LEU A 198 -7.69 6.51 -24.16
N PHE A 199 -8.55 6.06 -23.25
CA PHE A 199 -9.85 5.45 -23.55
C PHE A 199 -11.04 6.31 -23.10
N VAL A 200 -10.80 7.35 -22.30
CA VAL A 200 -11.85 8.28 -21.90
C VAL A 200 -12.18 9.16 -23.11
N LYS A 201 -13.34 8.94 -23.73
CA LYS A 201 -13.86 9.86 -24.74
C LYS A 201 -14.05 11.24 -24.09
N ARG A 202 -13.36 12.25 -24.63
CA ARG A 202 -13.68 13.66 -24.35
C ARG A 202 -15.02 14.04 -24.98
#